data_AF-A0A944MAR7-F1
#
_entry.id   AF-A0A944MAR7-F1
#
_cell.length_a   1.000
_cell.length_b   1.000
_cell.length_c   1.000
_cell.angle_alpha   90.00
_cell.angle_beta   90.00
_cell.angle_gamma   90.00
#
_symmetry.space_group_name_H-M   'P 1'
#
loop_
_entity.id
_entity.type
_entity.pdbx_description
1 polymer ?
#
loop_
_entity_poly.entity_id
_entity_poly.type
_entity_poly.pdbx_seq_one_letter_code
_entity_poly.pdbx_strand_id
1 'polypeptide(L)'
;MTAVPTEDAAWISVETPLSPVQLQSFIEDLERLYRINSLLEIVRWESVGKDRFSFEALNLSNGKHEKSELSVERIDNGIRVIYQHLLKSSTRFEVVQATGSGSSLTIRDDYSGTEESQRRQRLDEVDRSLIQWGRDMHSYLQSWHRWSWLPPWRWYMQKIWQPMKPSARRITRWIVLITLVEMTLILLLIAVLVIEQ
;
A
#
# COMPACT_ATOMS: atom_id res chain seq x y z
N MET A 1 22.85 -30.12 13.45
CA MET A 1 22.17 -28.82 13.37
C MET A 1 21.69 -28.65 11.94
N THR A 2 20.43 -28.97 11.68
CA THR A 2 19.81 -28.78 10.37
C THR A 2 19.75 -27.29 10.09
N ALA A 3 20.41 -26.85 9.02
CA ALA A 3 20.28 -25.48 8.53
C ALA A 3 18.79 -25.24 8.28
N VAL A 4 18.22 -24.26 8.99
CA VAL A 4 16.91 -23.73 8.63
C VAL A 4 17.08 -23.21 7.20
N PRO A 5 16.29 -23.67 6.21
CA PRO A 5 16.36 -23.10 4.88
C PRO A 5 16.05 -21.62 5.04
N THR A 6 17.03 -20.77 4.76
CA THR A 6 16.85 -19.33 4.72
C THR A 6 15.97 -19.07 3.52
N GLU A 7 14.66 -19.07 3.72
CA GLU A 7 13.72 -18.80 2.65
C GLU A 7 13.98 -17.37 2.17
N ASP A 8 14.27 -17.20 0.89
CA ASP A 8 14.57 -15.90 0.27
C ASP A 8 13.29 -15.09 0.11
N ALA A 9 12.72 -14.70 1.25
CA ALA A 9 11.45 -14.03 1.35
C ALA A 9 11.50 -12.96 2.44
N ALA A 10 10.74 -11.89 2.23
CA ALA A 10 10.49 -10.85 3.23
C ALA A 10 8.99 -10.80 3.50
N TRP A 11 8.59 -10.62 4.76
CA TRP A 11 7.17 -10.51 5.10
C TRP A 11 6.91 -9.49 6.19
N ILE A 12 5.67 -9.00 6.21
CA ILE A 12 5.12 -8.18 7.28
C ILE A 12 3.65 -8.54 7.50
N SER A 13 3.21 -8.49 8.75
CA SER A 13 1.81 -8.67 9.11
C SER A 13 1.25 -7.35 9.62
N VAL A 14 0.05 -7.02 9.15
CA VAL A 14 -0.64 -5.76 9.44
C VAL A 14 -1.97 -6.07 10.09
N GLU A 15 -2.09 -5.77 11.38
CA GLU A 15 -3.36 -5.87 12.09
C GLU A 15 -4.34 -4.80 11.60
N THR A 16 -5.59 -5.20 11.38
CA THR A 16 -6.65 -4.35 10.82
C THR A 16 -7.95 -4.53 11.60
N PRO A 17 -8.76 -3.47 11.73
CA PRO A 17 -10.07 -3.58 12.35
C PRO A 17 -11.15 -4.18 11.42
N LEU A 18 -10.82 -4.48 10.16
CA LEU A 18 -11.76 -5.04 9.20
C LEU A 18 -12.03 -6.52 9.51
N SER A 19 -13.24 -7.00 9.21
CA SER A 19 -13.50 -8.45 9.22
C SER A 19 -12.73 -9.14 8.08
N PRO A 20 -12.45 -10.46 8.16
CA PRO A 20 -11.76 -11.17 7.08
C PRO A 20 -12.44 -11.00 5.72
N VAL A 21 -13.78 -11.02 5.68
CA VAL A 21 -14.56 -10.84 4.45
C VAL A 21 -14.35 -9.45 3.85
N GLN A 22 -14.35 -8.41 4.70
CA GLN A 22 -14.09 -7.03 4.25
C GLN A 22 -12.66 -6.87 3.74
N LEU A 23 -11.69 -7.49 4.42
CA LEU A 23 -10.29 -7.44 4.05
C LEU A 23 -10.01 -8.25 2.77
N GLN A 24 -10.67 -9.40 2.59
CA GLN A 24 -10.63 -10.17 1.34
C GLN A 24 -11.18 -9.35 0.16
N SER A 25 -12.34 -8.71 0.30
CA SER A 25 -12.86 -7.82 -0.75
C SER A 25 -11.95 -6.62 -0.99
N PHE A 26 -11.26 -6.12 0.04
CA PHE A 26 -10.32 -5.02 -0.10
C PHE A 26 -9.09 -5.40 -0.95
N ILE A 27 -8.54 -6.60 -0.76
CA ILE A 27 -7.34 -7.02 -1.50
C ILE A 27 -7.60 -7.35 -2.97
N GLU A 28 -8.86 -7.49 -3.39
CA GLU A 28 -9.22 -7.66 -4.80
C GLU A 28 -8.94 -6.39 -5.64
N ASP A 29 -8.95 -5.21 -5.04
CA ASP A 29 -8.55 -3.95 -5.70
C ASP A 29 -7.02 -3.82 -5.65
N LEU A 30 -6.37 -4.54 -6.56
CA LEU A 30 -4.92 -4.65 -6.57
C LEU A 30 -4.23 -3.30 -6.80
N GLU A 31 -4.76 -2.48 -7.71
CA GLU A 31 -4.20 -1.16 -7.98
C GLU A 31 -4.19 -0.31 -6.71
N ARG A 32 -5.28 -0.33 -5.93
CA ARG A 32 -5.36 0.37 -4.66
C ARG A 32 -4.30 -0.13 -3.67
N LEU A 33 -4.08 -1.44 -3.57
CA LEU A 33 -3.07 -2.02 -2.67
C LEU A 33 -1.67 -1.45 -2.96
N TYR A 34 -1.24 -1.48 -4.22
CA TYR A 34 0.07 -0.95 -4.61
C TYR A 34 0.14 0.56 -4.47
N ARG A 35 -0.94 1.28 -4.81
CA ARG A 35 -0.97 2.74 -4.68
C ARG A 35 -0.88 3.20 -3.23
N ILE A 36 -1.18 2.37 -2.23
CA ILE A 36 -1.00 2.74 -0.82
C ILE A 36 0.47 2.85 -0.45
N ASN A 37 1.37 2.10 -1.09
CA ASN A 37 2.80 2.15 -0.84
C ASN A 37 3.37 3.54 -1.16
N SER A 38 3.77 4.29 -0.13
CA SER A 38 4.33 5.64 -0.29
C SER A 38 5.71 5.67 -0.94
N LEU A 39 6.36 4.52 -1.08
CA LEU A 39 7.64 4.36 -1.77
C LEU A 39 7.48 3.78 -3.18
N LEU A 40 6.25 3.66 -3.69
CA LEU A 40 5.98 3.21 -5.05
C LEU A 40 5.19 4.27 -5.83
N GLU A 41 5.81 4.87 -6.84
CA GLU A 41 5.13 5.79 -7.74
C GLU A 41 4.69 5.05 -9.00
N ILE A 42 3.42 4.64 -9.05
CA ILE A 42 2.86 3.97 -10.23
C ILE A 42 2.69 4.97 -11.37
N VAL A 43 3.41 4.75 -12.45
CA VAL A 43 3.36 5.52 -13.70
C VAL A 43 2.25 5.00 -14.60
N ARG A 44 2.12 3.67 -14.71
CA ARG A 44 1.13 3.00 -15.56
C ARG A 44 0.54 1.78 -14.87
N TRP A 45 -0.77 1.66 -14.93
CA TRP A 45 -1.53 0.49 -14.48
C TRP A 45 -2.65 0.24 -15.47
N GLU A 46 -2.60 -0.88 -16.18
CA GLU A 46 -3.61 -1.22 -17.20
C GLU A 46 -3.95 -2.70 -17.12
N SER A 47 -5.23 -3.04 -17.20
CA SER A 47 -5.64 -4.43 -17.37
C SER A 47 -5.36 -4.88 -18.81
N VAL A 48 -4.65 -6.00 -18.94
CA VAL A 48 -4.31 -6.63 -20.24
C VAL A 48 -5.02 -7.99 -20.41
N GLY A 49 -5.95 -8.30 -19.50
CA GLY A 49 -6.75 -9.52 -19.49
C GLY A 49 -7.36 -9.77 -18.13
N LYS A 50 -8.12 -10.87 -18.02
CA LYS A 50 -8.64 -11.32 -16.74
C LYS A 50 -7.47 -11.64 -15.80
N ASP A 51 -7.47 -11.03 -14.62
CA ASP A 51 -6.44 -11.23 -13.58
C ASP A 51 -4.99 -10.97 -14.06
N ARG A 52 -4.83 -10.13 -15.10
CA ARG A 52 -3.52 -9.72 -15.65
C ARG A 52 -3.42 -8.22 -15.86
N PHE A 53 -2.27 -7.65 -15.51
CA PHE A 53 -2.03 -6.22 -15.53
C PHE A 53 -0.66 -5.87 -16.10
N SER A 54 -0.58 -4.82 -16.92
CA SER A 54 0.68 -4.15 -17.24
C SER A 54 0.98 -3.12 -16.15
N PHE A 55 2.16 -3.23 -15.55
CA PHE A 55 2.61 -2.42 -14.43
C PHE A 55 3.90 -1.70 -14.77
N GLU A 56 3.92 -0.39 -14.53
CA GLU A 56 5.12 0.43 -14.58
C GLU A 56 5.14 1.37 -13.38
N ALA A 57 6.24 1.36 -12.63
CA ALA A 57 6.41 2.20 -11.45
C ALA A 57 7.86 2.62 -11.24
N LEU A 58 8.04 3.71 -10.50
CA LEU A 58 9.31 4.08 -9.91
C LEU A 58 9.30 3.63 -8.44
N ASN A 59 10.19 2.71 -8.09
CA ASN A 59 10.42 2.31 -6.71
C ASN A 59 11.37 3.32 -6.05
N LEU A 60 10.83 4.13 -5.15
CA LEU A 60 11.57 5.19 -4.46
C LEU A 60 12.50 4.64 -3.37
N SER A 61 12.38 3.36 -2.99
CA SER A 61 13.27 2.74 -2.00
C SER A 61 14.66 2.42 -2.56
N ASN A 62 14.75 2.18 -3.87
CA ASN A 62 15.99 1.87 -4.58
C ASN A 62 16.25 2.76 -5.81
N GLY A 63 15.30 3.64 -6.16
CA GLY A 63 15.38 4.57 -7.29
C GLY A 63 15.23 3.91 -8.67
N LYS A 64 14.79 2.65 -8.75
CA LYS A 64 14.70 1.90 -10.00
C LYS A 64 13.31 2.00 -10.63
N HIS A 65 13.29 2.05 -11.96
CA HIS A 65 12.07 1.86 -12.72
C HIS A 65 11.80 0.37 -12.87
N GLU A 66 10.62 -0.04 -12.43
CA GLU A 66 10.13 -1.41 -12.53
C GLU A 66 9.05 -1.46 -13.60
N LYS A 67 9.21 -2.38 -14.55
CA LYS A 67 8.22 -2.67 -15.57
C LYS A 67 8.00 -4.18 -15.61
N SER A 68 6.74 -4.59 -15.47
CA SER A 68 6.37 -6.01 -15.37
C SER A 68 4.96 -6.21 -15.89
N GLU A 69 4.69 -7.40 -16.41
CA GLU A 69 3.33 -7.94 -16.40
C GLU A 69 3.08 -8.63 -15.06
N LEU A 70 1.90 -8.41 -14.50
CA LEU A 70 1.44 -9.03 -13.26
C LEU A 70 0.36 -10.05 -13.61
N SER A 71 0.44 -11.24 -13.01
CA SER A 71 -0.63 -12.24 -13.03
C SER A 71 -1.13 -12.46 -11.61
N VAL A 72 -2.44 -12.54 -11.42
CA VAL A 72 -3.06 -12.73 -10.10
C VAL A 72 -3.66 -14.13 -10.01
N GLU A 73 -3.25 -14.86 -8.98
CA GLU A 73 -3.79 -16.15 -8.61
C GLU A 73 -4.57 -16.03 -7.29
N ARG A 74 -5.79 -16.57 -7.25
CA ARG A 74 -6.53 -16.71 -6.00
C ARG A 74 -5.99 -17.92 -5.24
N ILE A 75 -5.77 -17.74 -3.95
CA ILE A 75 -5.37 -18.81 -3.00
C ILE A 75 -6.38 -18.84 -1.85
N ASP A 76 -6.42 -19.92 -1.08
CA ASP A 76 -7.48 -20.18 -0.09
C ASP A 76 -7.79 -18.98 0.82
N ASN A 77 -6.76 -18.29 1.29
CA ASN A 77 -6.88 -17.16 2.21
C ASN A 77 -6.41 -15.83 1.62
N GLY A 78 -6.43 -15.67 0.30
CA GLY A 78 -6.10 -14.38 -0.32
C GLY A 78 -5.66 -14.48 -1.78
N ILE A 79 -4.62 -13.73 -2.14
CA ILE A 79 -4.13 -13.67 -3.51
C ILE A 79 -2.61 -13.74 -3.58
N ARG A 80 -2.10 -14.30 -4.67
CA ARG A 80 -0.70 -14.25 -5.06
C ARG A 80 -0.58 -13.44 -6.35
N VAL A 81 0.30 -12.45 -6.34
CA VAL A 81 0.69 -11.67 -7.52
C VAL A 81 2.02 -12.22 -8.00
N ILE A 82 2.08 -12.64 -9.25
CA ILE A 82 3.29 -13.14 -9.90
C ILE A 82 3.81 -12.04 -10.83
N TYR A 83 5.09 -11.73 -10.73
CA TYR A 83 5.76 -10.75 -11.56
C TYR A 83 6.55 -11.44 -12.66
N GLN A 84 6.51 -10.88 -13.86
CA GLN A 84 7.39 -11.27 -14.95
C GLN A 84 8.61 -10.36 -14.99
N HIS A 85 9.80 -10.96 -15.08
CA HIS A 85 11.08 -10.26 -15.30
C HIS A 85 11.61 -9.38 -14.13
N LEU A 86 10.89 -9.27 -13.02
CA LEU A 86 11.42 -8.65 -11.79
C LEU A 86 12.26 -9.63 -10.97
N LEU A 87 13.14 -9.10 -10.13
CA LEU A 87 13.90 -9.89 -9.14
C LEU A 87 12.96 -10.52 -8.11
N LYS A 88 11.94 -9.76 -7.70
CA LYS A 88 10.82 -10.23 -6.89
C LYS A 88 9.91 -11.10 -7.76
N SER A 89 9.82 -12.39 -7.46
CA SER A 89 9.07 -13.37 -8.27
C SER A 89 7.57 -13.33 -7.97
N SER A 90 7.20 -13.15 -6.70
CA SER A 90 5.80 -13.02 -6.30
C SER A 90 5.60 -12.22 -5.02
N THR A 91 4.41 -11.68 -4.85
CA THR A 91 3.91 -11.10 -3.58
C THR A 91 2.63 -11.82 -3.21
N ARG A 92 2.56 -12.37 -2.00
CA ARG A 92 1.35 -13.01 -1.44
C ARG A 92 0.70 -12.07 -0.44
N PHE A 93 -0.62 -11.98 -0.52
CA PHE A 93 -1.47 -11.30 0.42
C PHE A 93 -2.35 -12.35 1.08
N GLU A 94 -2.15 -12.59 2.36
CA GLU A 94 -2.87 -13.60 3.13
C GLU A 94 -3.66 -12.93 4.24
N VAL A 95 -4.94 -13.26 4.32
CA VAL A 95 -5.87 -12.75 5.32
C VAL A 95 -6.07 -13.81 6.38
N VAL A 96 -5.78 -13.46 7.64
CA VAL A 96 -5.94 -14.35 8.79
C VAL A 96 -6.86 -13.68 9.81
N GLN A 97 -7.71 -14.46 10.46
CA GLN A 97 -8.47 -13.99 11.62
C GLN A 97 -7.48 -13.62 12.74
N ALA A 98 -7.54 -12.38 13.23
CA ALA A 98 -6.69 -11.96 14.33
C ALA A 98 -7.17 -12.62 15.65
N THR A 99 -6.28 -12.73 16.64
CA THR A 99 -6.59 -13.26 17.99
C THR A 99 -7.56 -12.38 18.80
N GLY A 100 -7.98 -11.24 18.27
CA GLY A 100 -8.95 -10.31 18.86
C GLY A 100 -10.07 -9.92 17.88
N SER A 101 -10.52 -8.65 17.93
CA SER A 101 -11.45 -8.12 16.94
C SER A 101 -10.72 -7.72 15.64
N GLY A 102 -11.28 -8.14 14.50
CA GLY A 102 -10.75 -7.81 13.18
C GLY A 102 -9.97 -8.95 12.51
N SER A 103 -8.98 -8.60 11.69
CA SER A 103 -8.19 -9.53 10.90
C SER A 103 -6.80 -8.97 10.60
N SER A 104 -5.86 -9.85 10.28
CA SER A 104 -4.48 -9.52 9.94
C SER A 104 -4.23 -9.76 8.45
N LEU A 105 -3.53 -8.83 7.81
CA LEU A 105 -3.02 -8.97 6.44
C LEU A 105 -1.53 -9.27 6.50
N THR A 106 -1.13 -10.47 6.07
CA THR A 106 0.28 -10.80 5.85
C THR A 106 0.63 -10.56 4.40
N ILE A 107 1.64 -9.70 4.18
CA ILE A 107 2.22 -9.43 2.86
C ILE A 107 3.58 -10.11 2.83
N ARG A 108 3.79 -10.97 1.85
CA ARG A 108 5.03 -11.75 1.70
C ARG A 108 5.59 -11.62 0.29
N ASP A 109 6.78 -11.05 0.18
CA ASP A 109 7.56 -10.99 -1.04
C ASP A 109 8.49 -12.20 -1.15
N ASP A 110 8.52 -12.82 -2.31
CA ASP A 110 9.32 -14.01 -2.64
C ASP A 110 10.36 -13.63 -3.71
N TYR A 111 11.61 -14.01 -3.47
CA TYR A 111 12.75 -13.76 -4.35
C TYR A 111 13.39 -15.06 -4.85
N SER A 112 12.83 -16.23 -4.54
CA SER A 112 13.41 -17.54 -4.86
C SER A 112 13.44 -17.87 -6.36
N GLY A 113 12.70 -17.12 -7.20
CA GLY A 113 12.56 -17.40 -8.63
C GLY A 113 13.80 -17.08 -9.49
N THR A 114 14.86 -16.52 -8.90
CA THR A 114 16.12 -16.21 -9.59
C THR A 114 17.29 -16.95 -8.92
N GLU A 115 18.22 -17.45 -9.72
CA GLU A 115 19.44 -18.12 -9.23
C GLU A 115 20.23 -17.23 -8.25
N GLU A 116 20.79 -17.82 -7.19
CA GLU A 116 21.45 -17.06 -6.12
C GLU A 116 22.59 -16.15 -6.62
N SER A 117 23.36 -16.63 -7.61
CA SER A 117 24.46 -15.88 -8.21
C SER A 117 23.97 -14.59 -8.91
N GLN A 118 22.84 -14.67 -9.60
CA GLN A 118 22.20 -13.53 -10.26
C GLN A 118 21.53 -12.60 -9.24
N ARG A 119 20.94 -13.15 -8.17
CA ARG A 119 20.37 -12.35 -7.08
C ARG A 119 21.41 -11.52 -6.36
N ARG A 120 22.59 -12.09 -6.08
CA ARG A 120 23.73 -11.37 -5.48
C ARG A 120 24.21 -10.21 -6.35
N GLN A 121 24.10 -10.32 -7.68
CA GLN A 121 24.45 -9.25 -8.61
C GLN A 121 23.40 -8.14 -8.68
N ARG A 122 22.13 -8.45 -8.36
CA ARG A 122 20.97 -7.53 -8.41
C ARG A 122 20.51 -7.08 -7.03
N LEU A 123 21.38 -7.10 -6.02
CA LEU A 123 21.05 -6.71 -4.64
C LEU A 123 20.55 -5.26 -4.52
N ASP A 124 20.91 -4.40 -5.45
CA ASP A 124 20.43 -3.02 -5.54
C ASP A 124 18.97 -2.91 -6.01
N GLU A 125 18.43 -3.96 -6.63
CA GLU A 125 17.02 -4.04 -7.05
C GLU A 125 16.10 -4.57 -5.94
N VAL A 126 16.64 -5.04 -4.82
CA VAL A 126 15.83 -5.55 -3.70
C VAL A 126 14.93 -4.43 -3.16
N ASP A 127 13.63 -4.70 -3.15
CA ASP A 127 12.62 -3.78 -2.67
C ASP A 127 12.69 -3.67 -1.14
N ARG A 128 12.98 -2.47 -0.65
CA ARG A 128 13.06 -2.18 0.80
C ARG A 128 11.81 -1.47 1.32
N SER A 129 10.77 -1.37 0.49
CA SER A 129 9.54 -0.66 0.83
C SER A 129 8.58 -1.43 1.73
N LEU A 130 8.74 -2.76 1.86
CA LEU A 130 7.76 -3.63 2.54
C LEU A 130 7.37 -3.16 3.95
N ILE A 131 8.34 -2.73 4.76
CA ILE A 131 8.08 -2.22 6.12
C ILE A 131 7.26 -0.94 6.07
N GLN A 132 7.62 0.01 5.20
CA GLN A 132 6.91 1.28 5.07
C GLN A 132 5.51 1.06 4.48
N TRP A 133 5.39 0.18 3.49
CA TRP A 133 4.11 -0.20 2.90
C TRP A 133 3.18 -0.83 3.93
N GLY A 134 3.67 -1.71 4.81
CA GLY A 134 2.88 -2.25 5.92
C GLY A 134 2.34 -1.17 6.86
N ARG A 135 3.15 -0.16 7.19
CA ARG A 135 2.72 1.00 8.00
C ARG A 135 1.67 1.85 7.29
N ASP A 136 1.87 2.08 5.98
CA ASP A 136 0.93 2.84 5.16
C ASP A 136 -0.41 2.09 5.05
N MET A 137 -0.37 0.76 4.86
CA MET A 137 -1.54 -0.11 4.85
C MET A 137 -2.28 -0.08 6.17
N HIS A 138 -1.57 -0.19 7.30
CA HIS A 138 -2.18 -0.10 8.63
C HIS A 138 -2.95 1.22 8.81
N SER A 139 -2.26 2.35 8.55
CA SER A 139 -2.84 3.69 8.69
C SER A 139 -4.02 3.92 7.76
N TYR A 140 -3.92 3.41 6.53
CA TYR A 140 -4.96 3.51 5.52
C TYR A 140 -6.20 2.72 5.93
N LEU A 141 -6.04 1.46 6.35
CA LEU A 141 -7.15 0.57 6.70
C LEU A 141 -7.89 1.05 7.95
N GLN A 142 -7.17 1.59 8.95
CA GLN A 142 -7.79 2.24 10.11
C GLN A 142 -8.64 3.45 9.71
N SER A 143 -8.07 4.34 8.89
CA SER A 143 -8.77 5.53 8.41
C SER A 143 -9.97 5.15 7.53
N TRP A 144 -9.81 4.13 6.70
CA TRP A 144 -10.88 3.60 5.87
C TRP A 144 -12.01 3.06 6.75
N HIS A 145 -11.74 2.17 7.71
CA HIS A 145 -12.76 1.63 8.59
C HIS A 145 -13.56 2.72 9.32
N ARG A 146 -12.88 3.76 9.82
CA ARG A 146 -13.51 4.85 10.57
C ARG A 146 -14.41 5.74 9.73
N TRP A 147 -14.07 5.98 8.45
CA TRP A 147 -14.69 7.03 7.65
C TRP A 147 -15.35 6.53 6.35
N SER A 148 -15.17 5.28 5.96
CA SER A 148 -15.72 4.74 4.70
C SER A 148 -17.24 4.69 4.64
N TRP A 149 -17.93 4.86 5.77
CA TRP A 149 -19.39 4.98 5.78
C TRP A 149 -19.86 6.34 5.23
N LEU A 150 -19.00 7.37 5.20
CA LEU A 150 -19.29 8.68 4.61
C LEU A 150 -19.07 8.66 3.09
N PRO A 151 -20.10 8.89 2.25
CA PRO A 151 -19.94 8.90 0.80
C PRO A 151 -18.91 9.92 0.27
N PRO A 152 -18.86 11.18 0.76
CA PRO A 152 -17.85 12.14 0.29
C PRO A 152 -16.41 11.69 0.57
N TRP A 153 -16.19 11.03 1.72
CA TRP A 153 -14.88 10.49 2.06
C TRP A 153 -14.47 9.36 1.12
N ARG A 154 -15.37 8.42 0.81
CA ARG A 154 -15.10 7.35 -0.16
C ARG A 154 -14.73 7.93 -1.52
N TRP A 155 -15.51 8.90 -2.01
CA TRP A 155 -15.26 9.56 -3.28
C TRP A 155 -13.89 10.23 -3.30
N TYR A 156 -13.56 11.02 -2.27
CA TYR A 156 -12.25 11.66 -2.14
C TYR A 156 -11.11 10.63 -2.17
N MET A 157 -11.23 9.57 -1.35
CA MET A 157 -10.17 8.56 -1.24
C MET A 157 -9.96 7.77 -2.54
N GLN A 158 -11.02 7.47 -3.28
CA GLN A 158 -10.96 6.67 -4.51
C GLN A 158 -10.63 7.51 -5.76
N LYS A 159 -11.17 8.73 -5.87
CA LYS A 159 -11.04 9.55 -7.08
C LYS A 159 -9.96 10.60 -7.01
N ILE A 160 -9.62 11.09 -5.82
CA ILE A 160 -8.59 12.13 -5.64
C ILE A 160 -7.33 11.51 -5.03
N TRP A 161 -7.42 10.91 -3.84
CA TRP A 161 -6.22 10.46 -3.11
C TRP A 161 -5.48 9.30 -3.80
N GLN A 162 -6.23 8.30 -4.29
CA GLN A 162 -5.66 7.10 -4.92
C GLN A 162 -4.77 7.43 -6.13
N PRO A 163 -5.22 8.20 -7.15
CA PRO A 163 -4.37 8.52 -8.32
C PRO A 163 -3.21 9.47 -8.02
N MET A 164 -3.15 10.11 -6.85
CA MET A 164 -2.06 11.02 -6.51
C MET A 164 -0.74 10.28 -6.32
N LYS A 165 0.33 10.90 -6.83
CA LYS A 165 1.71 10.52 -6.55
C LYS A 165 2.02 10.59 -5.05
N PRO A 166 2.94 9.78 -4.52
CA PRO A 166 3.35 9.87 -3.12
C PRO A 166 3.87 11.25 -2.71
N SER A 167 4.56 11.97 -3.60
CA SER A 167 4.98 13.37 -3.39
C SER A 167 3.80 14.31 -3.22
N ALA A 168 2.80 14.22 -4.11
CA ALA A 168 1.60 15.04 -4.06
C ALA A 168 0.83 14.82 -2.75
N ARG A 169 0.69 13.58 -2.28
CA ARG A 169 0.04 13.28 -0.99
C ARG A 169 0.75 13.93 0.20
N ARG A 170 2.09 13.96 0.19
CA ARG A 170 2.88 14.64 1.23
C ARG A 170 2.61 16.15 1.21
N ILE A 171 2.59 16.77 0.03
CA ILE A 171 2.30 18.20 -0.13
C ILE A 171 0.88 18.53 0.35
N THR A 172 -0.12 17.72 -0.01
CA THR A 172 -1.51 17.93 0.41
C THR A 172 -1.67 17.91 1.93
N ARG A 173 -0.94 17.05 2.65
CA ARG A 173 -0.96 17.05 4.12
C ARG A 173 -0.49 18.39 4.68
N TRP A 174 0.56 18.98 4.10
CA TRP A 174 1.05 20.30 4.51
C TRP A 174 0.06 21.42 4.19
N ILE A 175 -0.54 21.41 3.01
CA ILE A 175 -1.57 22.39 2.63
C ILE A 175 -2.74 22.33 3.62
N VAL A 176 -3.25 21.12 3.91
CA VAL A 176 -4.36 20.95 4.87
C VAL A 176 -3.98 21.46 6.26
N LEU A 177 -2.76 21.18 6.73
CA LEU A 177 -2.29 21.66 8.03
C LEU A 177 -2.21 23.20 8.08
N ILE A 178 -1.63 23.82 7.05
CA ILE A 178 -1.52 25.28 6.95
C ILE A 178 -2.91 25.91 6.92
N THR A 179 -3.82 25.40 6.09
CA THR A 179 -5.20 25.89 6.02
C THR A 179 -5.93 25.75 7.36
N LEU A 180 -5.71 24.65 8.09
CA LEU A 180 -6.33 24.47 9.42
C LEU A 180 -5.83 25.51 10.43
N VAL A 181 -4.53 25.81 10.42
CA VAL A 181 -3.93 26.87 11.25
C VAL A 181 -4.49 28.24 10.87
N GLU A 182 -4.55 28.57 9.57
CA GLU A 182 -5.14 29.81 9.08
C GLU A 182 -6.59 29.98 9.53
N MET A 183 -7.42 28.95 9.36
CA MET A 183 -8.81 28.97 9.80
C MET A 183 -8.95 29.15 11.31
N THR A 184 -8.06 28.55 12.10
CA THR A 184 -8.04 28.70 13.56
C THR A 184 -7.71 30.14 13.96
N LEU A 185 -6.73 30.77 13.31
CA LEU A 185 -6.36 32.17 13.57
C LEU A 185 -7.49 33.14 13.20
N ILE A 186 -8.17 32.90 12.07
CA ILE A 186 -9.33 33.70 11.66
C ILE A 186 -10.45 33.58 12.69
N LEU A 187 -10.76 32.36 13.15
CA LEU A 187 -11.78 32.15 14.18
C LEU A 187 -11.42 32.81 15.50
N LEU A 188 -10.14 32.80 15.91
CA LEU A 188 -9.68 33.50 17.11
C LEU A 188 -9.83 35.02 16.98
N LEU A 189 -9.49 35.59 15.82
CA LEU A 189 -9.67 37.02 15.56
C LEU A 189 -11.16 37.42 15.67
N ILE A 190 -12.04 36.63 15.05
CA ILE A 190 -13.50 36.85 15.14
C ILE A 190 -13.96 36.73 16.59
N ALA A 191 -13.48 35.74 17.34
CA ALA A 191 -13.85 35.55 18.73
C ALA A 191 -13.45 36.74 19.62
N VAL A 192 -12.25 37.29 19.43
CA VAL A 192 -11.80 38.50 20.15
C VAL A 192 -12.69 39.69 19.84
N LEU A 193 -12.99 39.92 18.56
CA LEU A 193 -13.87 41.03 18.14
C LEU A 193 -15.28 40.92 18.71
N VAL A 194 -15.82 39.70 18.83
CA VAL A 194 -17.15 39.47 19.43
C VAL A 194 -17.13 39.68 20.94
N ILE A 195 -16.02 39.36 21.63
CA ILE A 195 -15.89 39.57 23.08
C ILE A 195 -15.68 41.06 23.43
N GLU A 196 -15.06 41.83 22.54
CA GLU A 196 -14.85 43.28 22.74
C GLU A 196 -16.11 44.13 22.51
N GLN A 197 -17.16 43.58 21.89
CA GLN A 197 -18.46 44.25 21.67
C GLN A 197 -19.41 44.09 22.85
#